data_AF-A0A396H7J4-F1
#
_entry.id   AF-A0A396H7J4-F1
#
_cell.length_a   1.000
_cell.length_b   1.000
_cell.length_c   1.000
_cell.angle_alpha   90.00
_cell.angle_beta   90.00
_cell.angle_gamma   90.00
#
_symmetry.space_group_name_H-M   'P 1'
#
loop_
_entity.id
_entity.type
_entity.pdbx_description
1 polymer ?
#
loop_
_entity_poly.entity_id
_entity_poly.type
_entity_poly.pdbx_seq_one_letter_code
_entity_poly.pdbx_strand_id
1 'polypeptide(L)'
;MAGKVAKSAYYAKMAKLLREYTQVLVVSSDNVGSNQLQGIRRALHEDSVVVMGKNSLMKHSINQAAEKTGNNDAFLNLGPLLVGNFALIFTKGDLC
;
A
#
# COMPACT_ATOMS: atom_id res chain seq x y z
N MET A 1 -8.24 -18.70 -16.32
CA MET A 1 -6.89 -18.52 -15.74
C MET A 1 -6.46 -17.04 -15.55
N ALA A 2 -7.36 -16.05 -15.67
CA ALA A 2 -7.00 -14.61 -15.52
C ALA A 2 -6.80 -14.15 -14.06
N GLY A 3 -7.50 -14.76 -13.09
CA GLY A 3 -7.46 -14.31 -11.68
C GLY A 3 -6.16 -14.62 -10.92
N LYS A 4 -5.35 -15.57 -11.38
CA LYS A 4 -4.05 -15.90 -10.74
C LYS A 4 -2.94 -14.92 -11.15
N VAL A 5 -2.92 -14.54 -12.43
CA VAL A 5 -1.94 -13.60 -13.00
C VAL A 5 -2.12 -12.18 -12.42
N ALA A 6 -3.37 -11.76 -12.20
CA ALA A 6 -3.65 -10.45 -11.59
C ALA A 6 -3.15 -10.37 -10.13
N LYS A 7 -3.23 -11.46 -9.37
CA LYS A 7 -2.72 -11.51 -7.98
C LYS A 7 -1.19 -11.50 -7.94
N SER A 8 -0.53 -12.27 -8.80
CA SER A 8 0.94 -12.28 -8.83
C SER A 8 1.50 -10.92 -9.27
N ALA A 9 0.87 -10.26 -10.24
CA ALA A 9 1.24 -8.90 -10.64
C ALA A 9 1.07 -7.90 -9.49
N TYR A 10 -0.01 -8.04 -8.71
CA TYR A 10 -0.21 -7.22 -7.51
C TYR A 10 0.89 -7.42 -6.47
N TYR A 11 1.24 -8.68 -6.17
CA TYR A 11 2.29 -9.01 -5.22
C TYR A 11 3.65 -8.46 -5.65
N ALA A 12 3.97 -8.60 -6.94
CA ALA A 12 5.18 -8.02 -7.52
C ALA A 12 5.20 -6.49 -7.38
N LYS A 13 4.08 -5.81 -7.68
CA LYS A 13 3.95 -4.35 -7.53
C LYS A 13 4.11 -3.93 -6.06
N MET A 14 3.44 -4.60 -5.13
CA MET A 14 3.52 -4.28 -3.71
C MET A 14 4.96 -4.47 -3.18
N ALA A 15 5.60 -5.59 -3.52
CA ALA A 15 6.98 -5.85 -3.11
C ALA A 15 7.97 -4.83 -3.71
N LYS A 16 7.71 -4.32 -4.92
CA LYS A 16 8.50 -3.23 -5.51
C LYS A 16 8.35 -1.95 -4.69
N LEU A 17 7.11 -1.53 -4.40
CA LEU A 17 6.84 -0.31 -3.65
C LEU A 17 7.41 -0.36 -2.22
N LEU A 18 7.26 -1.49 -1.53
CA LEU A 18 7.81 -1.67 -0.18
C LEU A 18 9.35 -1.62 -0.12
N ARG A 19 10.04 -1.90 -1.23
CA ARG A 19 11.52 -1.76 -1.31
C ARG A 19 11.96 -0.39 -1.77
N GLU A 20 11.22 0.22 -2.68
CA GLU A 20 11.59 1.49 -3.30
C GLU A 20 11.35 2.69 -2.37
N TYR A 21 10.37 2.58 -1.48
CA TYR A 21 9.96 3.67 -0.61
C TYR A 21 10.31 3.36 0.84
N THR A 22 10.92 4.35 1.50
CA THR A 22 11.28 4.28 2.93
C THR A 22 10.14 4.72 3.84
N GLN A 23 9.14 5.44 3.29
CA GLN A 23 7.99 5.97 4.03
C GLN A 23 6.68 5.46 3.44
N VAL A 24 5.81 5.00 4.35
CA VAL A 24 4.44 4.57 4.06
C VAL A 24 3.49 5.23 5.05
N LEU A 25 2.43 5.83 4.54
CA LEU A 25 1.31 6.31 5.34
C LEU A 25 0.14 5.35 5.20
N VAL A 26 -0.49 5.03 6.33
CA VAL A 26 -1.77 4.32 6.38
C VAL A 26 -2.86 5.34 6.64
N VAL A 27 -3.80 5.49 5.71
CA VAL A 27 -4.87 6.48 5.79
C VAL A 27 -6.22 5.77 5.77
N SER A 28 -7.08 6.03 6.75
CA SER A 28 -8.49 5.59 6.69
C SER A 28 -9.22 6.37 5.60
N SER A 29 -9.99 5.67 4.77
CA SER A 29 -10.75 6.21 3.66
C SER A 29 -12.24 5.87 3.77
N ASP A 30 -12.74 5.62 4.98
CA ASP A 30 -14.14 5.22 5.22
C ASP A 30 -15.14 6.29 4.74
N ASN A 31 -14.77 7.57 4.86
CA ASN A 31 -15.61 8.72 4.52
C ASN A 31 -15.16 9.46 3.25
N VAL A 32 -14.35 8.82 2.40
CA VAL A 32 -13.78 9.44 1.20
C VAL A 32 -14.45 8.85 -0.05
N GLY A 33 -15.19 9.70 -0.78
CA GLY A 33 -15.81 9.32 -2.04
C GLY A 33 -14.78 9.13 -3.17
N SER A 34 -15.17 8.39 -4.22
CA SER A 34 -14.29 8.08 -5.37
C SER A 34 -13.73 9.34 -6.05
N ASN A 35 -14.54 10.38 -6.22
CA ASN A 35 -14.12 11.65 -6.81
C ASN A 35 -13.11 12.39 -5.92
N GLN A 36 -13.33 12.42 -4.60
CA GLN A 36 -12.39 13.01 -3.65
C GLN A 36 -11.06 12.27 -3.68
N LEU A 37 -11.09 10.94 -3.77
CA LEU A 37 -9.89 10.13 -3.83
C LEU A 37 -9.10 10.36 -5.13
N GLN A 38 -9.78 10.59 -6.26
CA GLN A 38 -9.12 11.02 -7.50
C GLN A 38 -8.48 12.40 -7.37
N GLY A 39 -9.15 13.34 -6.68
CA GLY A 39 -8.60 14.64 -6.36
C GLY A 39 -7.33 14.54 -5.52
N ILE A 40 -7.36 13.76 -4.43
CA ILE A 40 -6.20 13.49 -3.57
C ILE A 40 -5.05 12.90 -4.39
N ARG A 41 -5.32 11.92 -5.26
CA ARG A 41 -4.29 11.32 -6.13
C ARG A 41 -3.59 12.33 -7.04
N ARG A 42 -4.29 13.38 -7.49
CA ARG A 42 -3.72 14.45 -8.33
C ARG A 42 -2.99 15.51 -7.52
N ALA A 43 -3.44 15.74 -6.28
CA ALA A 43 -2.86 16.72 -5.37
C ALA A 43 -1.61 16.20 -4.64
N LEU A 44 -1.44 14.89 -4.56
CA LEU A 44 -0.23 14.28 -4.01
C LEU A 44 0.98 14.55 -4.93
N HIS A 45 2.16 14.65 -4.30
CA HIS A 45 3.43 14.87 -4.99
C HIS A 45 3.67 13.79 -6.07
N GLU A 46 4.37 14.13 -7.16
CA GLU A 46 4.58 13.24 -8.31
C GLU A 46 5.27 11.92 -7.93
N ASP A 47 6.12 11.95 -6.90
CA ASP A 47 6.79 10.76 -6.36
C ASP A 47 5.91 9.91 -5.42
N SER A 48 4.65 10.29 -5.19
CA SER A 48 3.75 9.57 -4.29
C SER A 48 2.86 8.59 -5.04
N VAL A 49 2.70 7.38 -4.48
CA VAL A 49 1.89 6.32 -5.05
C VAL A 49 0.83 5.87 -4.05
N VAL A 50 -0.44 6.02 -4.42
CA VAL A 50 -1.59 5.53 -3.64
C VAL A 50 -1.94 4.10 -4.06
N VAL A 51 -1.93 3.18 -3.10
CA VAL A 51 -2.35 1.79 -3.27
C VAL A 51 -3.55 1.49 -2.39
N MET A 52 -4.59 0.97 -3.03
CA MET A 52 -5.79 0.46 -2.37
C MET A 52 -6.04 -0.95 -2.87
N GLY A 53 -6.56 -1.82 -2.02
CA GLY A 53 -6.83 -3.20 -2.37
C GLY A 53 -7.56 -3.94 -1.26
N LYS A 54 -7.96 -5.18 -1.55
CA LYS A 54 -8.65 -6.03 -0.58
C LYS A 54 -7.74 -6.32 0.62
N ASN A 55 -8.25 -6.14 1.84
CA ASN A 55 -7.49 -6.26 3.08
C ASN A 55 -6.71 -7.58 3.18
N SER A 56 -7.36 -8.71 2.84
CA SER A 56 -6.70 -10.02 2.88
C SER A 56 -5.53 -10.13 1.91
N LEU A 57 -5.66 -9.52 0.73
CA LEU A 57 -4.64 -9.53 -0.31
C LEU A 57 -3.47 -8.61 0.06
N MET A 58 -3.77 -7.46 0.64
CA MET A 58 -2.77 -6.51 1.16
C MET A 58 -1.93 -7.13 2.28
N LYS A 59 -2.58 -7.66 3.32
CA LYS A 59 -1.92 -8.30 4.46
C LYS A 59 -1.01 -9.44 4.02
N HIS A 60 -1.51 -10.31 3.13
CA HIS A 60 -0.72 -11.41 2.59
C HIS A 60 0.51 -10.91 1.80
N SER A 61 0.35 -9.86 1.00
CA SER A 61 1.46 -9.28 0.22
C SER A 61 2.56 -8.73 1.13
N ILE A 62 2.18 -8.04 2.20
CA ILE A 62 3.13 -7.43 3.14
C ILE A 62 3.88 -8.52 3.93
N ASN A 63 3.17 -9.53 4.42
CA ASN A 63 3.80 -10.66 5.11
C ASN A 63 4.80 -11.39 4.20
N GLN A 64 4.42 -11.67 2.95
CA GLN A 64 5.32 -12.28 1.98
C GLN A 64 6.54 -11.40 1.65
N ALA A 65 6.36 -10.07 1.63
CA ALA A 65 7.47 -9.13 1.41
C ALA A 65 8.41 -9.06 2.64
N ALA A 66 7.85 -9.15 3.85
CA ALA A 66 8.61 -9.19 5.09
C ALA A 66 9.54 -10.40 5.16
N GLU A 67 8.99 -11.60 4.90
CA GLU A 67 9.74 -12.86 4.85
C GLU A 67 10.95 -12.81 3.91
N LYS A 68 10.84 -12.05 2.80
CA LYS A 68 11.90 -11.94 1.78
C LYS A 68 12.96 -10.89 2.07
N THR A 69 12.66 -9.89 2.90
CA THR A 69 13.50 -8.69 3.06
C THR A 69 14.21 -8.67 4.41
N GLY A 70 13.84 -9.51 5.38
CA GLY A 70 14.46 -9.58 6.71
C GLY A 70 14.07 -8.43 7.65
N ASN A 71 13.55 -7.31 7.12
CA ASN A 71 12.91 -6.23 7.87
C ASN A 71 11.51 -6.63 8.36
N ASN A 72 11.44 -7.66 9.19
CA ASN A 72 10.17 -8.23 9.63
C ASN A 72 9.37 -7.23 10.47
N ASP A 73 9.99 -6.54 11.42
CA ASP A 73 9.24 -5.75 12.41
C ASP A 73 8.51 -4.56 11.80
N ALA A 74 9.16 -3.81 10.90
CA ALA A 74 8.54 -2.64 10.26
C ALA A 74 7.32 -3.00 9.40
N PHE A 75 7.41 -4.10 8.66
CA PHE A 75 6.31 -4.55 7.81
C PHE A 75 5.20 -5.25 8.59
N LEU A 76 5.55 -6.02 9.63
CA LEU A 76 4.57 -6.68 10.50
C LEU A 76 3.73 -5.65 11.28
N ASN A 77 4.32 -4.51 11.66
CA ASN A 77 3.61 -3.41 12.31
C ASN A 77 2.51 -2.77 11.43
N LEU A 78 2.57 -2.92 10.10
CA LEU A 78 1.49 -2.45 9.23
C LEU A 78 0.25 -3.33 9.34
N GLY A 79 0.41 -4.64 9.56
CA GLY A 79 -0.68 -5.62 9.55
C GLY A 79 -1.88 -5.26 10.44
N PRO A 80 -1.68 -4.86 11.70
CA PRO A 80 -2.74 -4.38 12.59
C PRO A 80 -3.47 -3.13 12.11
N LEU A 81 -2.80 -2.25 11.35
CA LEU A 81 -3.37 -0.98 10.87
C LEU A 81 -4.27 -1.16 9.64
N LEU A 82 -4.18 -2.31 8.96
CA LEU A 82 -4.95 -2.60 7.73
C LEU A 82 -6.36 -3.12 8.05
N VAL A 83 -7.16 -2.28 8.69
CA VAL A 83 -8.55 -2.57 9.09
C VAL A 83 -9.49 -1.51 8.50
N GLY A 84 -10.74 -1.90 8.20
CA GLY A 84 -11.71 -1.00 7.58
C GLY A 84 -11.36 -0.68 6.11
N ASN A 85 -11.85 0.47 5.63
CA ASN A 85 -11.45 1.02 4.35
C ASN A 85 -10.20 1.89 4.53
N PHE A 86 -9.11 1.52 3.88
CA PHE A 86 -7.85 2.25 3.99
C PHE A 86 -7.13 2.35 2.65
N ALA A 87 -6.24 3.32 2.56
CA ALA A 87 -5.26 3.47 1.50
C ALA A 87 -3.84 3.46 2.09
N LEU A 88 -2.91 2.85 1.36
CA LEU A 88 -1.48 3.04 1.59
C LEU A 88 -0.97 4.12 0.66
N ILE A 89 -0.22 5.07 1.19
CA ILE A 89 0.48 6.09 0.40
C ILE A 89 1.96 5.87 0.59
N PHE A 90 2.64 5.51 -0.50
CA PHE A 90 4.09 5.41 -0.58
C PHE A 90 4.60 6.76 -1.07
N THR A 91 5.56 7.38 -0.39
CA THR A 91 6.11 8.67 -0.82
C THR A 91 7.59 8.79 -0.47
N LYS A 92 8.30 9.58 -1.27
CA LYS A 92 9.68 10.04 -0.99
C LYS A 92 9.70 11.52 -0.59
N GLY A 93 8.54 12.18 -0.64
CA GLY A 93 8.42 13.58 -0.25
C GLY A 93 8.48 13.73 1.26
N ASP A 94 9.01 14.86 1.72
CA ASP A 94 9.08 15.17 3.14
C ASP A 94 7.67 15.31 3.75
N LEU A 95 7.52 14.75 4.94
CA LEU A 95 6.33 14.90 5.78
C LEU A 95 6.46 16.21 6.56
N CYS A 96 6.21 17.32 5.89
CA CYS A 96 6.18 18.65 6.51
C CYS A 96 4.89 18.89 7.29
#